data_AF-A0A9N7MNC1-F1
#
_entry.id   AF-A0A9N7MNC1-F1
#
_cell.length_a   1.000
_cell.length_b   1.000
_cell.length_c   1.000
_cell.angle_alpha   90.00
_cell.angle_beta   90.00
_cell.angle_gamma   90.00
#
_symmetry.space_group_name_H-M   'P 1'
#
loop_
_entity.id
_entity.type
_entity.pdbx_description
1 polymer ?
#
loop_
_entity_poly.entity_id
_entity_poly.type
_entity_poly.pdbx_seq_one_letter_code
_entity_poly.pdbx_strand_id
1 'polypeptide(L)'
;MPFQTVEKPDFKEFIHDLQPRYKIPNRRKIAKDVWSLFCEEKEKIKSIIGDLRVSITTDTWTSIQNINYMVVTAHFIDSDFNLHKRVLNFCKITSHKGEDIGRCLEEKLVEWGISKVFTITVDNASSNDVAVEYLKKQLRKQIVYA
;
A
#
# COMPACT_ATOMS: atom_id res chain seq x y z
N MET A 1 13.97 11.87 0.65
CA MET A 1 15.43 12.03 0.43
C MET A 1 16.04 10.67 0.10
N PRO A 2 17.00 10.58 -0.83
CA PRO A 2 17.70 9.32 -1.12
C PRO A 2 18.44 8.78 0.10
N PHE A 3 18.52 7.45 0.26
CA PHE A 3 19.31 6.85 1.35
C PHE A 3 20.79 7.21 1.30
N GLN A 4 21.31 7.58 0.12
CA GLN A 4 22.68 8.08 -0.04
C GLN A 4 22.94 9.41 0.68
N THR A 5 21.91 10.15 1.07
CA THR A 5 22.10 11.45 1.74
C THR A 5 22.94 11.32 3.02
N VAL A 6 22.81 10.22 3.77
CA VAL A 6 23.58 10.00 5.01
C VAL A 6 25.09 9.85 4.77
N GLU A 7 25.50 9.63 3.53
CA GLU A 7 26.91 9.45 3.16
C GLU A 7 27.55 10.76 2.66
N LYS A 8 26.75 11.81 2.39
CA LYS A 8 27.22 13.10 1.88
C LYS A 8 28.06 13.85 2.92
N PRO A 9 29.14 14.55 2.52
CA PRO A 9 29.99 15.31 3.44
C PRO A 9 29.21 16.29 4.33
N ASP A 10 28.38 17.15 3.73
CA ASP A 10 27.62 18.17 4.46
C ASP A 10 26.67 17.55 5.52
N PHE A 11 26.09 16.39 5.22
CA PHE A 11 25.24 15.69 6.19
C PHE A 11 26.07 15.12 7.35
N LYS A 12 27.27 14.62 7.07
CA LYS A 12 28.17 14.10 8.10
C LYS A 12 28.67 15.22 9.01
N GLU A 13 29.03 16.36 8.44
CA GLU A 13 29.41 17.56 9.19
C GLU A 13 28.26 18.03 10.09
N PHE A 14 27.06 18.18 9.51
CA PHE A 14 25.86 18.54 10.27
C PHE A 14 25.57 17.60 11.46
N ILE A 15 25.64 16.28 11.25
CA ILE A 15 25.43 15.32 12.33
C ILE A 15 26.57 15.34 13.35
N HIS A 16 27.81 15.56 12.92
CA HIS A 16 28.95 15.70 13.81
C HIS A 16 28.78 16.91 14.74
N ASP A 17 28.31 18.05 14.22
CA ASP A 17 28.06 19.24 15.04
C ASP A 17 26.93 19.03 16.05
N LEU A 18 25.90 18.25 15.70
CA LEU A 18 24.79 17.92 16.59
C LEU A 18 25.17 16.89 17.66
N GLN A 19 25.87 15.82 17.27
CA GLN A 19 26.27 14.73 18.15
C GLN A 19 27.55 14.05 17.63
N PRO A 20 28.74 14.52 18.05
CA PRO A 20 30.02 14.02 17.53
C PRO A 20 30.26 12.53 17.74
N ARG A 21 29.62 11.91 18.74
CA ARG A 21 29.78 10.49 19.06
C ARG A 21 28.86 9.58 18.26
N TYR A 22 27.90 10.13 17.52
CA TYR A 22 26.95 9.32 16.75
C TYR A 22 27.63 8.74 15.51
N LYS A 23 27.59 7.42 15.37
CA LYS A 23 28.11 6.72 14.19
C LYS A 23 27.01 6.65 13.13
N ILE A 24 27.17 7.45 12.09
CA ILE A 24 26.21 7.51 10.98
C ILE A 24 26.21 6.16 10.24
N PRO A 25 25.07 5.45 10.17
CA PRO A 25 24.95 4.23 9.40
C PRO A 25 25.08 4.51 7.89
N ASN A 26 25.61 3.55 7.13
CA ASN A 26 25.67 3.67 5.68
C ASN A 26 24.29 3.51 5.02
N ARG A 27 24.19 3.86 3.73
CA ARG A 27 22.94 3.82 2.98
C ARG A 27 22.27 2.44 2.96
N ARG A 28 23.07 1.36 2.95
CA ARG A 28 22.57 -0.02 2.92
C ARG A 28 21.92 -0.39 4.25
N LYS A 29 22.55 0.01 5.36
CA LYS A 29 22.03 -0.20 6.70
C LYS A 29 20.71 0.56 6.90
N ILE A 30 20.65 1.85 6.52
CA ILE A 30 19.41 2.63 6.54
C ILE A 30 18.31 1.96 5.71
N ALA A 31 18.60 1.58 4.46
CA ALA A 31 17.60 0.95 3.59
C ALA A 31 17.07 -0.37 4.19
N LYS A 32 17.95 -1.19 4.77
CA LYS A 32 17.58 -2.44 5.46
C LYS A 32 16.70 -2.16 6.68
N ASP A 33 17.06 -1.17 7.48
CA ASP A 33 16.33 -0.85 8.72
C ASP A 33 14.94 -0.28 8.40
N VAL A 34 14.82 0.59 7.40
CA VAL A 34 13.52 1.10 6.90
C VAL A 34 12.66 -0.04 6.36
N TRP A 35 13.25 -0.97 5.59
CA TRP A 35 12.51 -2.13 5.09
C TRP A 35 12.04 -3.05 6.20
N SER A 36 12.87 -3.28 7.21
CA SER A 36 12.53 -4.12 8.37
C SER A 36 11.38 -3.50 9.15
N LEU A 37 11.43 -2.19 9.41
CA LEU A 37 10.34 -1.45 10.04
C LEU A 37 9.06 -1.53 9.21
N PHE A 38 9.15 -1.37 7.89
CA PHE A 38 7.99 -1.52 7.00
C PHE A 38 7.36 -2.92 7.12
N CYS A 39 8.16 -3.99 7.11
CA CYS A 39 7.64 -5.36 7.25
C CYS A 39 6.95 -5.55 8.62
N GLU A 40 7.55 -5.05 9.69
CA GLU A 40 6.98 -5.14 11.03
C GLU A 40 5.62 -4.42 11.12
N GLU A 41 5.56 -3.16 10.65
CA GLU A 41 4.33 -2.38 10.66
C GLU A 41 3.26 -2.95 9.71
N LYS A 42 3.67 -3.53 8.57
CA LYS A 42 2.77 -4.23 7.67
C LYS A 42 2.07 -5.39 8.37
N GLU A 43 2.81 -6.23 9.09
CA GLU A 43 2.23 -7.36 9.84
C GLU A 43 1.31 -6.88 10.97
N LYS A 44 1.66 -5.80 11.68
CA LYS A 44 0.77 -5.18 12.68
C LYS A 44 -0.55 -4.74 12.05
N ILE A 45 -0.51 -4.00 10.94
CA ILE A 45 -1.73 -3.57 10.24
C ILE A 45 -2.53 -4.77 9.75
N LYS A 46 -1.86 -5.76 9.16
CA LYS A 46 -2.49 -6.98 8.65
C LYS A 46 -3.23 -7.74 9.76
N SER A 47 -2.64 -7.82 10.95
CA SER A 47 -3.27 -8.45 12.13
C SER A 47 -4.56 -7.75 12.57
N ILE A 48 -4.69 -6.44 12.33
CA ILE A 48 -5.87 -5.66 12.70
C ILE A 48 -6.96 -5.78 11.62
N ILE A 49 -6.60 -5.63 10.35
CA ILE A 49 -7.58 -5.49 9.28
C ILE A 49 -8.24 -6.81 8.86
N GLY A 50 -7.61 -7.96 9.12
CA GLY A 50 -8.10 -9.26 8.66
C GLY A 50 -9.51 -9.60 9.18
N ASP A 51 -9.83 -9.18 10.40
CA ASP A 51 -11.12 -9.45 11.03
C ASP A 51 -12.16 -8.34 10.79
N LEU A 52 -11.69 -7.15 10.41
CA LEU A 52 -12.51 -5.96 10.22
C LEU A 52 -13.17 -5.92 8.84
N ARG A 53 -14.29 -5.21 8.78
CA ARG A 53 -14.90 -4.84 7.51
C ARG A 53 -14.24 -3.56 7.01
N VAL A 54 -13.72 -3.57 5.78
CA VAL A 54 -12.92 -2.46 5.23
C VAL A 54 -13.52 -1.89 3.96
N SER A 55 -13.43 -0.58 3.78
CA SER A 55 -13.69 0.11 2.51
C SER A 55 -12.38 0.34 1.78
N ILE A 56 -12.39 0.14 0.47
CA ILE A 56 -11.21 0.26 -0.38
C ILE A 56 -11.38 1.47 -1.29
N THR A 57 -10.35 2.30 -1.41
CA THR A 57 -10.22 3.27 -2.50
C THR A 57 -9.03 2.90 -3.35
N THR A 58 -9.19 2.90 -4.67
CA THR A 58 -8.07 2.76 -5.60
C THR A 58 -7.92 4.01 -6.44
N ASP A 59 -6.67 4.40 -6.67
CA ASP A 59 -6.31 5.46 -7.59
C ASP A 59 -5.32 4.90 -8.62
N THR A 60 -5.56 5.18 -9.89
CA THR A 60 -4.70 4.72 -10.99
C THR A 60 -4.25 5.90 -11.83
N TRP A 61 -2.97 5.96 -12.14
CA TRP A 61 -2.45 7.03 -12.98
C TRP A 61 -1.23 6.59 -13.79
N THR A 62 -1.08 7.22 -14.95
CA THR A 62 0.11 7.09 -15.79
C THR A 62 1.10 8.18 -15.44
N SER A 63 2.29 7.80 -14.98
CA SER A 63 3.40 8.73 -14.76
C SER A 63 3.93 9.31 -16.08
N ILE A 64 4.74 10.37 -15.98
CA ILE A 64 5.41 10.99 -17.14
C ILE A 64 6.34 10.03 -17.91
N GLN A 65 6.74 8.93 -17.29
CA GLN A 65 7.56 7.87 -17.89
C GLN A 65 6.70 6.81 -18.60
N ASN A 66 5.40 7.06 -18.79
CA ASN A 66 4.42 6.10 -19.30
C ASN A 66 4.35 4.81 -18.47
N ILE A 67 4.61 4.91 -17.17
CA ILE A 67 4.42 3.81 -16.22
C ILE A 67 3.09 4.01 -15.51
N ASN A 68 2.20 3.01 -15.60
CA ASN A 68 0.93 3.00 -14.90
C ASN A 68 1.11 2.47 -13.48
N TYR A 69 0.59 3.21 -12.51
CA TYR A 69 0.62 2.91 -11.09
C TYR A 69 -0.80 2.76 -10.56
N MET A 70 -0.95 1.90 -9.56
CA MET A 70 -2.15 1.77 -8.75
C MET A 70 -1.79 1.91 -7.28
N VAL A 71 -2.55 2.71 -6.56
CA VAL A 71 -2.54 2.76 -5.11
C VAL A 71 -3.82 2.14 -4.57
N VAL A 72 -3.67 1.24 -3.61
CA VAL A 72 -4.77 0.65 -2.87
C VAL A 72 -4.73 1.19 -1.45
N THR A 73 -5.81 1.81 -1.01
CA THR A 73 -5.95 2.32 0.35
C THR A 73 -7.15 1.68 1.02
N ALA A 74 -6.96 1.17 2.23
CA ALA A 74 -8.04 0.70 3.09
C ALA A 74 -8.46 1.77 4.09
N HIS A 75 -9.76 1.82 4.33
CA HIS A 75 -10.44 2.65 5.32
C HIS A 75 -11.26 1.75 6.22
N PHE A 76 -11.08 1.87 7.54
CA PHE A 76 -11.78 1.04 8.51
C PHE A 76 -11.93 1.78 9.85
N ILE A 77 -12.89 1.33 10.65
CA ILE A 77 -13.12 1.85 12.00
C ILE A 77 -12.68 0.77 12.99
N ASP A 78 -11.90 1.14 14.01
CA ASP A 78 -11.47 0.21 15.05
C ASP A 78 -12.51 0.09 16.20
N SER A 79 -12.18 -0.70 17.23
CA SER A 79 -13.04 -0.90 18.40
C SER A 79 -13.30 0.37 19.21
N ASP A 80 -12.41 1.35 19.10
CA ASP A 80 -12.48 2.62 19.80
C ASP A 80 -13.17 3.71 18.94
N PHE A 81 -13.84 3.30 17.86
CA PHE A 81 -14.53 4.17 16.90
C PHE A 81 -13.62 5.17 16.17
N ASN A 82 -12.31 4.89 16.09
CA ASN A 82 -11.39 5.72 15.33
C ASN A 82 -11.37 5.30 13.87
N LEU A 83 -11.48 6.28 12.97
CA LEU A 83 -11.32 6.07 11.54
C LEU A 83 -9.83 5.97 11.19
N HIS A 84 -9.45 4.85 10.58
CA HIS A 84 -8.12 4.62 10.05
C HIS A 84 -8.12 4.64 8.53
N LYS A 85 -7.09 5.27 7.98
CA LYS A 85 -6.75 5.24 6.55
C LYS A 85 -5.34 4.69 6.41
N ARG A 86 -5.15 3.61 5.64
CA ARG A 86 -3.85 2.97 5.43
C ARG A 86 -3.63 2.65 3.95
N VAL A 87 -2.50 3.11 3.41
CA VAL A 87 -2.05 2.69 2.08
C VAL A 87 -1.54 1.26 2.19
N LEU A 88 -2.20 0.34 1.49
CA LEU A 88 -1.88 -1.07 1.50
C LEU A 88 -0.84 -1.41 0.44
N ASN A 89 -1.00 -0.86 -0.76
CA ASN A 89 -0.11 -1.13 -1.87
C ASN A 89 0.09 0.13 -2.71
N PHE A 90 1.32 0.26 -3.21
CA PHE A 90 1.69 1.13 -4.31
C PHE A 90 2.39 0.24 -5.32
N CYS A 91 1.72 -0.11 -6.42
CA CYS A 91 2.23 -1.08 -7.38
C CYS A 91 2.16 -0.56 -8.80
N LYS A 92 3.15 -0.98 -9.61
CA LYS A 92 3.10 -0.81 -11.06
C LYS A 92 2.11 -1.83 -11.63
N ILE A 93 1.22 -1.36 -12.49
CA ILE A 93 0.34 -2.21 -13.29
C ILE A 93 0.75 -2.12 -14.76
N THR A 94 0.74 -3.24 -15.46
CA THR A 94 1.21 -3.33 -16.85
C THR A 94 0.09 -3.12 -17.86
N SER A 95 -1.16 -3.16 -17.42
CA SER A 95 -2.34 -3.12 -18.26
C SER A 95 -3.31 -2.04 -17.79
N HIS A 96 -3.98 -1.39 -18.75
CA HIS A 96 -5.10 -0.48 -18.50
C HIS A 96 -6.45 -1.20 -18.63
N LYS A 97 -6.46 -2.52 -18.86
CA LYS A 97 -7.70 -3.29 -18.97
C LYS A 97 -8.29 -3.48 -17.58
N GLY A 98 -9.58 -3.19 -17.46
CA GLY A 98 -10.29 -3.29 -16.19
C GLY A 98 -10.20 -4.67 -15.52
N GLU A 99 -10.22 -5.76 -16.27
CA GLU A 99 -10.06 -7.10 -15.70
C GLU A 99 -8.69 -7.32 -15.06
N ASP A 100 -7.62 -6.78 -15.64
CA ASP A 100 -6.27 -6.90 -15.08
C ASP A 100 -6.11 -6.02 -13.83
N ILE A 101 -6.74 -4.83 -13.82
CA ILE A 101 -6.84 -3.97 -12.63
C ILE A 101 -7.60 -4.71 -11.52
N GLY A 102 -8.76 -5.29 -11.85
CA GLY A 102 -9.58 -6.06 -10.93
C GLY A 102 -8.83 -7.27 -10.34
N ARG A 103 -8.12 -8.03 -11.17
CA ARG A 103 -7.27 -9.16 -10.72
C ARG A 103 -6.13 -8.68 -9.82
N CYS A 104 -5.46 -7.59 -10.19
CA CYS A 104 -4.39 -7.02 -9.37
C CYS A 104 -4.92 -6.59 -8.00
N LEU A 105 -6.09 -5.94 -7.95
CA LEU A 105 -6.72 -5.57 -6.69
C LEU A 105 -7.12 -6.79 -5.87
N GLU A 106 -7.72 -7.81 -6.48
CA GLU A 106 -8.05 -9.08 -5.81
C GLU A 106 -6.82 -9.72 -5.15
N GLU A 107 -5.71 -9.83 -5.89
CA GLU A 107 -4.44 -10.34 -5.37
C GLU A 107 -3.97 -9.54 -4.14
N LYS A 108 -4.16 -8.21 -4.14
CA LYS A 108 -3.79 -7.36 -3.00
C LYS A 108 -4.68 -7.58 -1.80
N LEU A 109 -5.99 -7.71 -2.00
CA LEU A 109 -6.91 -8.04 -0.92
C LEU A 109 -6.56 -9.40 -0.28
N VAL A 110 -6.24 -10.41 -1.10
CA VAL A 110 -5.80 -11.73 -0.62
C VAL A 110 -4.46 -11.65 0.13
N GLU A 111 -3.48 -10.92 -0.40
CA GLU A 111 -2.17 -10.70 0.25
C GLU A 111 -2.33 -10.10 1.66
N TRP A 112 -3.31 -9.21 1.83
CA TRP A 112 -3.64 -8.54 3.08
C TRP A 112 -4.62 -9.31 3.97
N GLY A 113 -5.11 -10.48 3.54
CA GLY A 113 -6.08 -11.28 4.30
C GLY A 113 -7.47 -10.63 4.41
N ILE A 114 -7.80 -9.71 3.51
CA ILE A 114 -9.07 -8.97 3.52
C ILE A 114 -10.13 -9.80 2.81
N SER A 115 -11.08 -10.32 3.58
CA SER A 115 -12.26 -11.04 3.05
C SER A 115 -13.55 -10.21 3.11
N LYS A 116 -13.63 -9.24 4.04
CA LYS A 116 -14.85 -8.45 4.32
C LYS A 116 -14.76 -7.04 3.73
N VAL A 117 -14.94 -6.92 2.42
CA VAL A 117 -15.01 -5.62 1.75
C VAL A 117 -16.40 -5.00 1.91
N PHE A 118 -16.48 -3.75 2.39
CA PHE A 118 -17.73 -2.99 2.46
C PHE A 118 -18.03 -2.29 1.14
N THR A 119 -17.10 -1.47 0.67
CA THR A 119 -17.20 -0.70 -0.56
C THR A 119 -15.87 -0.66 -1.28
N ILE A 120 -15.92 -0.47 -2.60
CA ILE A 120 -14.76 -0.16 -3.43
C ILE A 120 -15.07 1.14 -4.16
N THR A 121 -14.22 2.14 -3.98
CA THR A 121 -14.31 3.44 -4.65
C THR A 121 -13.15 3.56 -5.61
N VAL A 122 -13.47 3.84 -6.87
CA VAL A 122 -12.53 3.98 -7.98
C VAL A 122 -12.65 5.39 -8.54
N ASP A 123 -11.64 5.88 -9.24
CA ASP A 123 -11.76 7.11 -10.03
C ASP A 123 -12.67 6.91 -11.25
N ASN A 124 -13.09 8.01 -11.87
CA ASN A 124 -14.09 8.00 -12.95
C ASN A 124 -13.47 7.64 -14.32
N ALA A 125 -12.86 6.47 -14.40
CA ALA A 125 -12.30 5.90 -15.63
C ALA A 125 -13.08 4.65 -16.04
N SER A 126 -13.38 4.50 -17.34
CA SER A 126 -14.23 3.41 -17.86
C SER A 126 -13.64 2.01 -17.63
N SER A 127 -12.32 1.89 -17.54
CA SER A 127 -11.66 0.64 -17.17
C SER A 127 -12.07 0.16 -15.77
N ASN A 128 -12.39 1.09 -14.86
CA ASN A 128 -12.73 0.75 -13.49
C ASN A 128 -14.13 0.13 -13.36
N ASP A 129 -15.06 0.44 -14.27
CA ASP A 129 -16.38 -0.21 -14.30
C ASP A 129 -16.22 -1.73 -14.48
N VAL A 130 -15.34 -2.13 -15.41
CA VAL A 130 -15.02 -3.55 -15.66
C VAL A 130 -14.27 -4.17 -14.48
N ALA A 131 -13.35 -3.42 -13.84
CA ALA A 131 -12.63 -3.88 -12.65
C ALA A 131 -13.58 -4.15 -11.46
N VAL A 132 -14.53 -3.24 -11.22
CA VAL A 132 -15.54 -3.36 -10.16
C VAL A 132 -16.48 -4.52 -10.44
N GLU A 133 -16.94 -4.69 -11.68
CA GLU A 133 -17.79 -5.84 -12.04
C GLU A 133 -17.04 -7.18 -11.93
N TYR A 134 -15.75 -7.22 -12.24
CA TYR A 134 -14.89 -8.37 -11.98
C TYR A 134 -14.84 -8.70 -10.47
N LEU A 135 -14.49 -7.72 -9.64
CA LEU A 135 -14.35 -7.90 -8.19
C LEU A 135 -15.66 -8.31 -7.52
N LYS A 136 -16.77 -7.71 -7.93
CA LYS A 136 -18.12 -8.05 -7.45
C LYS A 136 -18.46 -9.52 -7.71
N LYS A 137 -18.04 -10.08 -8.86
CA LYS A 137 -18.22 -11.51 -9.15
C LYS A 137 -17.36 -12.39 -8.25
N GLN A 138 -16.11 -12.00 -7.98
CA GLN A 138 -15.20 -12.81 -7.14
C GLN A 138 -15.56 -12.76 -5.65
N LEU A 139 -15.84 -11.56 -5.12
CA LEU A 139 -16.24 -11.38 -3.72
C LEU A 139 -17.56 -12.11 -3.41
N ARG A 140 -18.50 -12.16 -4.36
CA ARG A 140 -19.73 -12.95 -4.21
C ARG A 140 -19.46 -14.45 -4.11
N LYS A 141 -18.50 -14.99 -4.85
CA LYS A 141 -18.15 -16.42 -4.76
C LYS A 141 -17.60 -16.79 -3.39
N GLN A 142 -16.81 -15.91 -2.78
CA GLN A 142 -16.25 -16.14 -1.44
C GLN A 142 -17.31 -16.16 -0.33
N ILE A 143 -18.45 -15.48 -0.52
CA ILE A 143 -19.58 -15.49 0.43
C ILE A 143 -20.40 -16.79 0.35
N VAL A 144 -20.39 -17.49 -0.79
CA VAL A 144 -21.25 -18.67 -1.04
C VAL A 144 -20.64 -19.97 -0.47
N TYR A 145 -19.38 -19.95 -0.03
CA TYR A 145 -18.68 -21.11 0.56
C TYR A 145 -18.41 -20.97 2.06
N ALA A 146 -19.07 -20.02 2.75
CA ALA A 146 -19.01 -19.84 4.20
C ALA A 146 -20.34 -20.24 4.85
#